data_AF-A0A1Y1WH32-F1
#
_entry.id   AF-A0A1Y1WH32-F1
#
_cell.length_a   1.000
_cell.length_b   1.000
_cell.length_c   1.000
_cell.angle_alpha   90.00
_cell.angle_beta   90.00
_cell.angle_gamma   90.00
#
_symmetry.space_group_name_H-M   'P 1'
#
loop_
_entity.id
_entity.type
_entity.pdbx_description
1 polymer ?
#
loop_
_entity_poly.entity_id
_entity_poly.type
_entity_poly.pdbx_seq_one_letter_code
_entity_poly.pdbx_strand_id
1 'polypeptide(L)'
;MSMSLSNFAIQPAEGGASSDWAFKQLFSLESECRSSQTGQQVRALGQFPKLLDTFPFPTLVTSAFLKLGDLFRGGTNALRYHIVQVFERAHHHLPRVTHTDELLKRILTVLYSNDP
;
A
#
# COMPACT_ATOMS: atom_id res chain seq x y z
N MET A 1 -36.93 -19.51 -2.40
CA MET A 1 -35.86 -18.79 -3.11
C MET A 1 -35.96 -17.33 -2.74
N SER A 2 -35.05 -16.83 -1.91
CA SER A 2 -34.79 -15.40 -1.80
C SER A 2 -33.33 -15.25 -1.38
N MET A 3 -32.49 -14.83 -2.32
CA MET A 3 -31.08 -14.51 -2.09
C MET A 3 -31.03 -13.08 -1.55
N SER A 4 -30.66 -12.92 -0.28
CA SER A 4 -30.35 -11.60 0.27
C SER A 4 -28.87 -11.32 0.08
N LEU A 5 -28.57 -10.56 -0.97
CA LEU A 5 -27.31 -9.81 -1.08
C LEU A 5 -27.34 -8.62 -0.12
N SER A 6 -26.16 -8.15 0.25
CA SER A 6 -25.88 -6.86 0.89
C SER A 6 -26.00 -6.83 2.41
N ASN A 7 -24.92 -7.22 3.09
CA ASN A 7 -24.47 -6.51 4.29
C ASN A 7 -22.97 -6.73 4.47
N PHE A 8 -22.18 -5.94 3.76
CA PHE A 8 -20.76 -5.74 4.06
C PHE A 8 -20.69 -4.85 5.32
N ALA A 9 -21.17 -5.39 6.44
CA ALA A 9 -21.10 -4.73 7.73
C ALA A 9 -19.64 -4.75 8.17
N ILE A 10 -19.00 -3.60 8.09
CA ILE A 10 -17.73 -3.34 8.78
C ILE A 10 -18.02 -3.48 10.27
N GLN A 11 -17.64 -4.63 10.85
CA GLN A 11 -17.64 -4.84 12.29
C GLN A 11 -16.36 -4.22 12.86
N PRO A 12 -16.43 -3.35 13.90
CA PRO A 12 -15.24 -2.84 14.56
C PRO A 12 -14.73 -3.94 15.51
N ALA A 13 -13.64 -4.60 15.14
CA ALA A 13 -13.01 -5.62 15.96
C ALA A 13 -11.96 -4.98 16.90
N GLU A 14 -12.09 -5.34 18.17
CA GLU A 14 -11.41 -4.84 19.35
C GLU A 14 -9.88 -4.85 19.27
N GLY A 15 -9.26 -3.71 19.58
CA GLY A 15 -7.90 -3.49 20.12
C GLY A 15 -6.69 -4.23 19.54
N GLY A 16 -6.66 -5.56 19.62
CA GLY A 16 -5.57 -6.42 19.12
C GLY A 16 -5.84 -7.00 17.73
N ALA A 17 -7.08 -7.37 17.43
CA ALA A 17 -7.48 -7.83 16.10
C ALA A 17 -7.34 -6.73 15.05
N SER A 18 -7.45 -5.46 15.48
CA SER A 18 -7.34 -4.25 14.66
C SER A 18 -6.02 -4.18 13.88
N SER A 19 -4.90 -4.49 14.54
CA SER A 19 -3.58 -4.43 13.92
C SER A 19 -3.33 -5.60 13.00
N ASP A 20 -3.66 -6.83 13.45
CA ASP A 20 -3.46 -8.05 12.66
C ASP A 20 -4.28 -8.04 11.37
N TRP A 21 -5.52 -7.55 11.42
CA TRP A 21 -6.32 -7.40 10.21
C TRP A 21 -5.74 -6.34 9.28
N ALA A 22 -5.23 -5.23 9.81
CA ALA A 22 -4.62 -4.18 8.99
C ALA A 22 -3.37 -4.69 8.26
N PHE A 23 -2.51 -5.46 8.94
CA PHE A 23 -1.38 -6.13 8.30
C PHE A 23 -1.85 -7.16 7.27
N LYS A 24 -2.85 -7.98 7.59
CA LYS A 24 -3.41 -8.96 6.63
C LYS A 24 -3.92 -8.29 5.36
N GLN A 25 -4.60 -7.14 5.48
CA GLN A 25 -5.02 -6.36 4.32
C GLN A 25 -3.84 -5.79 3.55
N LEU A 26 -2.83 -5.25 4.24
CA LEU A 26 -1.62 -4.76 3.61
C LEU A 26 -0.93 -5.84 2.76
N PHE A 27 -0.80 -7.06 3.30
CA PHE A 27 -0.23 -8.20 2.57
C PHE A 27 -1.11 -8.65 1.39
N SER A 28 -2.43 -8.61 1.54
CA SER A 28 -3.35 -8.92 0.45
C SER A 28 -3.20 -7.92 -0.70
N LEU A 29 -3.19 -6.62 -0.39
CA LEU A 29 -3.00 -5.55 -1.37
C LEU A 29 -1.65 -5.64 -2.08
N GLU A 30 -0.58 -5.92 -1.32
CA GLU A 30 0.75 -6.11 -1.88
C GLU A 30 0.79 -7.30 -2.85
N SER A 31 0.17 -8.43 -2.49
CA SER A 31 0.06 -9.60 -3.37
C SER A 31 -0.70 -9.26 -4.65
N GLU A 32 -1.81 -8.50 -4.54
CA GLU A 32 -2.56 -8.02 -5.70
C GLU A 32 -1.75 -7.07 -6.59
N CYS A 33 -0.86 -6.25 -6.02
CA CYS A 33 0.07 -5.43 -6.80
C CYS A 33 1.12 -6.24 -7.56
N ARG A 34 1.43 -7.48 -7.13
CA ARG A 34 2.34 -8.40 -7.84
C ARG A 34 1.65 -9.23 -8.92
N SER A 35 0.32 -9.16 -9.02
CA SER A 35 -0.46 -9.81 -10.07
C SER A 35 -0.09 -9.30 -11.46
N SER A 36 -0.23 -10.12 -12.50
CA SER A 36 0.03 -9.75 -13.90
C SER A 36 -1.06 -8.85 -14.51
N GLN A 37 -2.18 -8.64 -13.80
CA GLN A 37 -3.31 -7.86 -14.30
C GLN A 37 -3.20 -6.39 -13.88
N THR A 38 -2.87 -5.50 -14.82
CA THR A 38 -2.72 -4.04 -14.58
C THR A 38 -3.92 -3.42 -13.86
N GLY A 39 -5.15 -3.80 -14.24
CA GLY A 39 -6.37 -3.28 -13.60
C GLY A 39 -6.52 -3.70 -12.13
N GLN A 40 -5.96 -4.84 -11.73
CA GLN A 40 -5.91 -5.26 -10.33
C GLN A 40 -4.83 -4.49 -9.57
N GLN A 41 -3.64 -4.35 -10.17
CA GLN A 41 -2.53 -3.60 -9.58
C GLN A 41 -2.91 -2.15 -9.24
N VAL A 42 -3.54 -1.44 -10.19
CA VAL A 42 -3.95 -0.04 -10.00
C VAL A 42 -5.04 0.10 -8.95
N ARG A 43 -6.01 -0.83 -8.91
CA ARG A 43 -7.05 -0.83 -7.87
C ARG A 43 -6.46 -1.08 -6.49
N ALA A 44 -5.57 -2.05 -6.36
CA ALA A 44 -4.89 -2.34 -5.09
C ALA A 44 -4.09 -1.14 -4.61
N LEU A 45 -3.31 -0.48 -5.48
CA LEU A 45 -2.59 0.76 -5.18
C LEU A 45 -3.53 1.87 -4.69
N GLY A 46 -4.70 2.03 -5.32
CA GLY A 46 -5.71 3.00 -4.90
C GLY A 46 -6.31 2.74 -3.51
N GLN A 47 -6.17 1.54 -2.95
CA GLN A 47 -6.64 1.19 -1.61
C GLN A 47 -5.61 1.48 -0.51
N PHE A 48 -4.32 1.65 -0.84
CA PHE A 48 -3.27 1.97 0.14
C PHE A 48 -3.56 3.25 0.93
N PRO A 49 -3.91 4.40 0.30
CA PRO A 49 -4.21 5.62 1.06
C PRO A 49 -5.35 5.42 2.06
N LYS A 50 -6.42 4.72 1.65
CA LYS A 50 -7.57 4.42 2.51
C LYS A 50 -7.18 3.54 3.71
N LEU A 51 -6.30 2.56 3.49
CA LEU A 51 -5.79 1.70 4.57
C LEU A 51 -4.97 2.53 5.57
N LEU A 52 -4.09 3.40 5.09
CA LEU A 52 -3.27 4.27 5.93
C LEU A 52 -4.09 5.28 6.73
N ASP A 53 -5.16 5.82 6.13
CA ASP A 53 -6.09 6.73 6.82
C ASP A 53 -6.92 6.01 7.89
N THR A 54 -7.29 4.75 7.65
CA THR A 54 -8.01 3.92 8.62
C THR A 54 -7.09 3.47 9.77
N PHE A 55 -5.81 3.23 9.48
CA PHE A 55 -4.81 2.72 10.42
C PHE A 55 -3.54 3.56 10.46
N PRO A 56 -3.57 4.74 11.09
CA PRO A 56 -2.47 5.68 11.01
C PRO A 56 -1.37 5.38 12.06
N PHE A 57 -1.14 4.12 12.42
CA PHE A 57 -0.12 3.75 13.42
C PHE A 57 1.27 3.57 12.76
N PRO A 58 2.36 4.03 13.42
CA PRO A 58 3.68 4.12 12.79
C PRO A 58 4.22 2.83 12.18
N THR A 59 3.94 1.68 12.81
CA THR A 59 4.41 0.37 12.34
C THR A 59 3.81 0.00 10.99
N LEU A 60 2.48 0.10 10.82
CA LEU A 60 1.82 -0.22 9.55
C LEU A 60 2.19 0.79 8.47
N VAL A 61 2.20 2.08 8.81
CA VAL A 61 2.61 3.14 7.88
C VAL A 61 4.01 2.85 7.35
N THR A 62 4.97 2.58 8.24
CA THR A 62 6.34 2.22 7.85
C THR A 62 6.37 0.96 6.99
N SER A 63 5.71 -0.13 7.41
CA SER A 63 5.66 -1.37 6.63
C SER A 63 5.03 -1.18 5.24
N ALA A 64 3.97 -0.36 5.13
CA ALA A 64 3.30 -0.09 3.87
C ALA A 64 4.19 0.71 2.92
N PHE A 65 4.86 1.75 3.40
CA PHE A 65 5.80 2.52 2.58
C PHE A 65 7.00 1.68 2.13
N LEU A 66 7.55 0.83 3.00
CA LEU A 66 8.64 -0.09 2.62
C LEU A 66 8.19 -1.06 1.51
N LYS A 67 6.99 -1.65 1.63
CA LYS A 67 6.41 -2.52 0.60
C LYS A 67 6.17 -1.78 -0.72
N LEU A 68 5.66 -0.55 -0.68
CA LEU A 68 5.53 0.29 -1.86
C LEU A 68 6.89 0.60 -2.49
N GLY A 69 7.93 0.82 -1.69
CA GLY A 69 9.31 0.96 -2.16
C GLY A 69 9.85 -0.29 -2.86
N ASP A 70 9.54 -1.49 -2.34
CA ASP A 70 9.91 -2.76 -2.99
C ASP A 70 9.18 -2.94 -4.33
N LEU A 71 7.88 -2.63 -4.38
CA LEU A 71 7.09 -2.62 -5.61
C LEU A 71 7.58 -1.58 -6.62
N PHE A 72 8.05 -0.42 -6.15
CA PHE A 72 8.60 0.62 -7.01
C PHE A 72 9.91 0.15 -7.67
N ARG A 73 10.77 -0.53 -6.90
CA ARG A 73 12.04 -1.07 -7.40
C ARG A 73 11.84 -2.12 -8.49
N GLY A 74 10.96 -3.10 -8.26
CA GLY A 74 10.70 -4.21 -9.19
C GLY A 74 9.62 -3.95 -10.24
N GLY A 75 8.91 -2.82 -10.14
CA GLY A 75 7.75 -2.50 -10.97
C GLY A 75 8.09 -1.96 -12.35
N THR A 76 7.11 -2.02 -13.26
CA THR A 76 7.16 -1.35 -14.57
C THR A 76 6.99 0.17 -14.42
N ASN A 77 7.37 0.96 -15.44
CA ASN A 77 7.21 2.42 -15.39
C ASN A 77 5.77 2.88 -15.15
N ALA A 78 4.78 2.17 -15.71
CA ALA A 78 3.37 2.43 -15.44
C ALA A 78 3.01 2.20 -13.96
N LEU A 79 3.49 1.12 -13.35
CA LEU A 79 3.27 0.83 -11.94
C LEU A 79 3.94 1.87 -11.05
N ARG A 80 5.17 2.27 -11.38
CA ARG A 80 5.93 3.32 -10.70
C ARG A 80 5.17 4.64 -10.68
N TYR A 81 4.57 5.05 -11.80
CA TYR A 81 3.74 6.26 -11.88
C TYR A 81 2.57 6.21 -10.88
N HIS A 82 1.83 5.10 -10.84
CA HIS A 82 0.72 4.94 -9.89
C HIS A 82 1.19 4.90 -8.43
N ILE A 83 2.36 4.30 -8.16
CA ILE A 83 2.95 4.32 -6.83
C ILE A 83 3.27 5.75 -6.42
N VAL A 84 3.92 6.56 -7.27
CA VAL A 84 4.20 7.98 -6.98
C VAL A 84 2.91 8.76 -6.66
N GLN A 85 1.85 8.54 -7.43
CA GLN A 85 0.53 9.14 -7.14
C GLN A 85 -0.03 8.74 -5.76
N VAL A 86 0.21 7.51 -5.31
CA VAL A 86 -0.15 7.06 -3.95
C VAL A 86 0.72 7.75 -2.90
N PHE A 87 2.03 7.90 -3.15
CA PHE A 87 2.94 8.63 -2.26
C PHE A 87 2.53 10.10 -2.10
N GLU A 88 2.17 10.79 -3.19
CA GLU A 88 1.68 12.16 -3.13
C GLU A 88 0.38 12.28 -2.31
N ARG A 89 -0.53 11.32 -2.46
CA ARG A 89 -1.79 11.30 -1.68
C ARG A 89 -1.59 10.95 -0.20
N ALA A 90 -0.59 10.12 0.11
CA ALA A 90 -0.28 9.68 1.46
C ALA A 90 0.85 10.51 2.12
N HIS A 91 1.23 11.65 1.55
CA HIS A 91 2.37 12.45 2.00
C HIS A 91 2.24 12.89 3.48
N HIS A 92 1.01 13.08 3.97
CA HIS A 92 0.73 13.44 5.36
C HIS A 92 1.13 12.36 6.36
N HIS A 93 1.29 11.11 5.92
CA HIS A 93 1.74 9.99 6.75
C HIS A 93 3.26 9.79 6.72
N LEU A 94 4.00 10.44 5.80
CA LEU A 94 5.46 10.31 5.69
C LEU A 94 6.23 10.69 6.97
N PRO A 95 5.84 11.71 7.76
CA PRO A 95 6.53 12.03 9.02
C PRO A 95 6.48 10.90 10.06
N ARG A 96 5.58 9.91 9.90
CA ARG A 96 5.42 8.77 10.81
C ARG A 96 6.30 7.58 10.43
N VAL A 97 7.03 7.67 9.31
CA VAL A 97 7.92 6.61 8.84
C VAL A 97 9.20 6.63 9.65
N THR A 98 9.51 5.51 10.33
CA THR A 98 10.72 5.38 11.15
C THR A 98 11.94 4.88 10.36
N HIS A 99 11.73 4.23 9.21
CA HIS A 99 12.79 3.61 8.40
C HIS A 99 13.00 4.32 7.05
N THR A 100 13.17 5.65 7.10
CA THR A 100 13.25 6.51 5.91
C THR A 100 14.48 6.22 5.04
N ASP A 101 15.63 5.88 5.63
CA ASP A 101 16.85 5.57 4.87
C ASP A 101 16.68 4.39 3.92
N GLU A 102 16.00 3.33 4.37
CA GLU A 102 15.80 2.18 3.51
C GLU A 102 14.75 2.44 2.41
N LEU A 103 13.75 3.26 2.71
CA LEU A 103 12.76 3.69 1.73
C LEU A 103 13.44 4.51 0.63
N LEU A 104 14.27 5.47 1.02
CA LEU A 104 15.05 6.30 0.10
C LEU A 104 15.99 5.45 -0.76
N LYS A 105 16.70 4.48 -0.19
CA LYS A 105 17.56 3.56 -0.97
C LYS A 105 16.77 2.84 -2.07
N ARG A 106 15.57 2.35 -1.78
CA ARG A 106 14.72 1.63 -2.75
C ARG A 106 14.26 2.54 -3.89
N ILE A 107 13.91 3.79 -3.60
CA ILE A 107 13.48 4.77 -4.60
C ILE A 107 14.67 5.28 -5.42
N LEU A 108 15.75 5.70 -4.76
CA LEU A 108 16.96 6.24 -5.39
C LEU A 108 17.63 5.23 -6.32
N THR A 109 17.60 3.93 -5.99
CA THR A 109 18.15 2.87 -6.85
C THR A 109 17.53 2.88 -8.25
N VAL A 110 16.25 3.22 -8.37
CA VAL A 110 15.54 3.28 -9.65
C VAL A 110 15.86 4.56 -10.42
N LEU A 111 16.13 5.67 -9.74
CA LEU A 111 16.48 6.95 -10.37
C LEU A 111 17.82 6.91 -11.11
N TYR A 112 18.72 5.99 -10.73
CA TYR A 112 19.95 5.73 -11.47
C TYR A 112 19.75 4.77 -12.66
N SER A 113 18.53 4.31 -12.92
CA SER A 113 18.22 3.54 -14.12
C SER A 113 18.36 4.44 -15.35
N ASN A 114 18.91 3.91 -16.45
CA ASN A 114 19.05 4.63 -17.71
C ASN A 114 17.72 4.77 -18.50
N ASP A 115 16.58 4.53 -17.86
CA ASP A 115 15.26 4.70 -18.49
C ASP A 115 14.79 6.15 -18.27
N PRO A 116 14.56 6.94 -19.34
CA PRO A 116 14.12 8.33 -19.26
C PRO A 116 12.66 8.51 -18.81
#